data_AF-K1SYY7-F1
#
_entry.id   AF-K1SYY7-F1
#
_cell.length_a   1.000
_cell.length_b   1.000
_cell.length_c   1.000
_cell.angle_alpha   90.00
_cell.angle_beta   90.00
_cell.angle_gamma   90.00
#
_symmetry.space_group_name_H-M   'P 1'
#
loop_
_entity.id
_entity.type
_entity.pdbx_description
1 polymer ?
#
loop_
_entity_poly.entity_id
_entity_poly.type
_entity_poly.pdbx_seq_one_letter_code
_entity_poly.pdbx_strand_id
1 'polypeptide(L)' 'MIDNGVGMDEETLSHIYDKHKVNYHSNGVGVYNVQKRLKLYYGENYGITYESEKGVGTTATITIPGIQEESI' A
#
# COMPACT_ATOMS: atom_id res chain seq x y z
N MET A 1 -2.14 9.30 0.56
CA MET A 1 -3.44 9.31 1.27
C MET A 1 -3.15 9.11 2.75
N ILE A 2 -3.84 9.83 3.64
CA ILE A 2 -3.59 9.77 5.09
C ILE A 2 -4.93 9.51 5.78
N ASP A 3 -4.95 8.59 6.74
CA ASP A 3 -6.04 8.40 7.69
C ASP A 3 -5.56 8.61 9.13
N ASN A 4 -6.49 9.02 9.99
CA ASN A 4 -6.31 9.21 11.43
C ASN A 4 -6.95 8.07 12.24
N GLY A 5 -7.01 6.87 11.66
CA GLY A 5 -7.57 5.69 12.30
C GLY A 5 -6.64 5.12 13.37
N VAL A 6 -6.88 3.86 13.76
CA VAL A 6 -6.13 3.20 14.84
C VAL A 6 -4.67 2.88 14.50
N GLY A 7 -4.26 3.04 13.23
CA GLY A 7 -2.93 2.67 12.76
C GLY A 7 -2.62 1.17 12.88
N MET A 8 -1.37 0.83 12.61
CA MET A 8 -0.83 -0.54 12.66
C MET A 8 0.41 -0.57 13.56
N ASP A 9 0.61 -1.69 14.24
CA ASP A 9 1.90 -1.97 14.89
C ASP A 9 2.94 -2.44 13.85
N GLU A 10 4.20 -2.46 14.27
CA GLU A 10 5.34 -2.84 13.43
C GLU A 10 5.19 -4.28 12.89
N GLU A 11 4.70 -5.21 13.70
CA GLU A 11 4.44 -6.59 13.26
C GLU A 11 3.42 -6.62 12.12
N THR A 12 2.28 -5.96 12.28
CA THR A 12 1.26 -5.88 11.22
C THR A 12 1.80 -5.19 9.96
N LEU A 13 2.55 -4.08 10.12
CA LEU A 13 3.13 -3.34 9.01
C LEU A 13 4.16 -4.18 8.24
N SER A 14 5.00 -4.94 8.94
CA SER A 14 6.03 -5.80 8.33
C SER A 14 5.45 -6.90 7.44
N HIS A 15 4.21 -7.31 7.72
CA HIS A 15 3.50 -8.36 6.97
C HIS A 15 2.43 -7.82 6.03
N ILE A 16 2.31 -6.51 5.85
CA ILE A 16 1.19 -5.91 5.11
C ILE A 16 1.12 -6.35 3.62
N TYR A 17 2.25 -6.75 3.04
CA TYR A 17 2.34 -7.28 1.69
C TYR A 17 2.20 -8.81 1.60
N ASP A 18 2.18 -9.50 2.74
CA ASP A 18 2.11 -10.95 2.78
C ASP A 18 0.67 -11.44 2.65
N LYS A 19 0.35 -12.03 1.50
CA LYS A 19 -0.97 -12.60 1.19
C LYS A 19 -1.54 -13.52 2.29
N HIS A 20 -0.68 -14.17 3.08
CA HIS A 20 -1.04 -15.22 4.02
C HIS A 20 -0.92 -14.84 5.51
N LYS A 21 -0.32 -13.68 5.84
CA LYS A 21 -0.01 -13.33 7.23
C LYS A 21 -0.84 -12.19 7.82
N VAL A 22 -1.52 -11.40 7.00
CA VAL A 22 -2.45 -10.40 7.53
C VAL A 22 -3.76 -11.11 7.86
N ASN A 23 -4.23 -10.97 9.10
CA ASN A 23 -5.46 -11.58 9.58
C ASN A 23 -6.58 -11.50 8.53
N TYR A 24 -7.16 -12.66 8.21
CA TYR A 24 -8.15 -12.91 7.15
C TYR A 24 -9.42 -12.04 7.22
N HIS A 25 -9.55 -11.16 8.22
CA HIS A 25 -10.75 -10.38 8.46
C HIS A 25 -10.84 -9.04 7.72
N SER A 26 -9.80 -8.51 7.06
CA SER A 26 -10.04 -7.29 6.23
C SER A 26 -8.97 -6.80 5.24
N ASN A 27 -7.65 -6.83 5.51
CA ASN A 27 -6.76 -5.89 4.77
C ASN A 27 -5.66 -6.51 3.87
N GLY A 28 -5.15 -7.72 4.16
CA GLY A 28 -3.96 -8.23 3.46
C GLY A 28 -4.13 -8.57 1.98
N VAL A 29 -5.31 -9.08 1.61
CA VAL A 29 -5.60 -9.46 0.22
C VAL A 29 -5.67 -8.21 -0.68
N GLY A 30 -6.21 -7.10 -0.16
CA GLY A 30 -6.34 -5.85 -0.89
C GLY A 30 -4.97 -5.26 -1.22
N VAL A 31 -4.13 -5.08 -0.20
CA VAL A 31 -2.79 -4.49 -0.36
C VAL A 31 -1.91 -5.32 -1.28
N TYR A 32 -1.87 -6.64 -1.08
CA TYR A 32 -1.13 -7.54 -1.96
C TYR A 32 -1.56 -7.43 -3.42
N ASN A 33 -2.88 -7.40 -3.68
CA ASN A 33 -3.40 -7.31 -5.03
C ASN A 33 -3.09 -5.96 -5.69
N VAL A 34 -3.18 -4.85 -4.95
CA VAL A 34 -2.80 -3.52 -5.45
C VAL A 34 -1.32 -3.49 -5.79
N GLN A 35 -0.45 -3.93 -4.87
CA GLN A 35 0.99 -3.98 -5.08
C GLN A 35 1.34 -4.82 -6.31
N LYS A 36 0.78 -6.03 -6.41
CA LYS A 36 0.99 -6.92 -7.56
C LYS A 36 0.57 -6.26 -8.88
N ARG A 37 -0.59 -5.59 -8.91
CA ARG A 37 -1.08 -4.90 -10.12
C ARG A 37 -0.18 -3.75 -10.53
N LEU A 38 0.20 -2.88 -9.59
CA LEU A 38 1.08 -1.75 -9.88
C LEU A 38 2.41 -2.21 -10.48
N LYS A 39 3.00 -3.25 -9.91
CA LYS A 39 4.22 -3.87 -10.45
C LYS A 39 4.03 -4.48 -11.83
N LEU A 40 2.91 -5.18 -12.07
CA LEU A 40 2.60 -5.75 -13.37
C LEU A 40 2.39 -4.70 -14.46
N TYR A 41 1.78 -3.56 -14.12
CA TYR A 41 1.49 -2.50 -15.10
C TYR A 41 2.68 -1.58 -15.37
N TYR A 42 3.46 -1.25 -14.34
CA TYR A 42 4.46 -0.19 -14.44
C TYR A 42 5.91 -0.66 -14.23
N GLY A 43 6.10 -1.88 -13.71
CA GLY A 43 7.40 -2.46 -13.39
C GLY A 43 7.73 -2.42 -11.89
N GLU A 44 8.82 -3.09 -11.50
CA GLU A 44 9.17 -3.34 -10.10
C GLU A 44 9.52 -2.08 -9.29
N ASN A 45 9.82 -0.97 -9.95
CA ASN A 45 10.12 0.32 -9.32
C ASN A 45 8.86 1.08 -8.85
N TYR A 46 7.68 0.53 -9.12
CA TYR A 46 6.39 1.15 -8.84
C TYR A 46 5.56 0.30 -7.89
N GLY A 47 4.67 0.93 -7.14
CA GLY A 47 3.94 0.23 -6.09
C GLY A 47 3.27 1.16 -5.10
N ILE A 48 2.86 0.56 -3.98
CA ILE A 48 2.25 1.23 -2.83
C ILE A 48 3.10 0.98 -1.58
N THR A 49 3.45 2.04 -0.85
CA THR A 49 4.17 2.01 0.43
C THR A 49 3.28 2.50 1.57
N TYR A 50 3.55 2.01 2.78
CA TYR A 50 2.79 2.36 3.98
C TYR A 50 3.72 2.81 5.10
N GLU A 51 3.30 3.86 5.78
CA GLU A 51 3.85 4.32 7.05
C GLU A 51 2.69 4.35 8.04
N SER A 52 2.85 3.77 9.23
CA SER A 52 1.75 3.67 10.18
C SER A 52 2.27 3.65 11.60
N GLU A 53 1.53 4.28 12.50
CA GLU A 53 1.80 4.23 13.94
C GLU A 53 0.51 3.95 14.69
N LYS A 54 0.56 2.97 15.60
CA LYS A 54 -0.59 2.53 16.38
C LYS A 54 -1.10 3.65 17.28
N GLY A 55 -2.39 3.96 17.15
CA GLY A 55 -3.06 5.06 17.84
C GLY A 55 -2.93 6.43 17.14
N VAL A 56 -2.18 6.52 16.04
CA VAL A 56 -1.96 7.78 15.30
C VAL A 56 -2.65 7.75 13.93
N GLY A 57 -2.46 6.68 13.16
CA GLY A 57 -3.03 6.55 11.82
C GLY A 57 -2.10 5.89 10.82
N THR A 58 -2.45 5.97 9.53
CA THR A 58 -1.68 5.39 8.43
C THR A 58 -1.57 6.35 7.26
N THR A 59 -0.39 6.38 6.64
CA THR A 59 -0.12 7.03 5.37
C THR A 59 0.17 5.97 4.31
N ALA A 60 -0.54 6.04 3.18
CA ALA A 60 -0.30 5.22 2.01
C ALA A 60 0.20 6.09 0.85
N THR A 61 1.32 5.70 0.26
CA THR A 61 1.97 6.41 -0.85
C THR A 61 2.01 5.51 -2.08
N ILE A 62 1.47 5.99 -3.20
CA ILE A 62 1.47 5.27 -4.49
C ILE A 62 2.48 5.93 -5.42
N THR A 63 3.39 5.14 -5.97
CA THR A 63 4.37 5.56 -6.97
C THR A 63 4.00 4.95 -8.31
N ILE A 64 3.73 5.80 -9.30
CA ILE A 64 3.42 5.42 -10.70
C ILE A 64 4.17 6.36 -11.66
N PRO A 65 4.34 5.98 -12.94
CA PRO A 65 4.91 6.88 -13.94
C PRO A 65 4.09 8.17 -14.06
N GLY A 66 4.77 9.30 -14.24
CA GLY A 66 4.11 10.54 -14.60
C GLY A 66 3.61 10.46 -16.05
N ILE A 67 2.30 10.56 -16.25
CA ILE A 67 1.73 10.76 -17.59
C ILE A 67 1.83 12.26 -17.86
N GLN A 68 2.65 12.65 -18.83
CA GLN A 68 2.61 14.01 -19.36
C GLN A 68 1.44 14.03 -20.35
N GLU A 69 0.35 14.73 -20.03
CA GLU A 69 -0.66 15.01 -21.04
C GLU A 69 0.03 15.81 -22.15
N GLU A 70 0.22 15.21 -23.33
CA GLU A 70 0.49 15.98 -24.54
C GLU A 70 -0.71 16.91 -24.73
N SER A 71 -0.48 18.20 -24.53
CA SER A 71 -1.46 19.23 -24.83
C SER A 71 -1.71 19.19 -26.34
N ILE A 72 -2.85 18.63 -26.75
CA ILE A 72 -3.34 18.70 -28.14
C ILE A 72 -3.91 20.10 -28.39
#